data_AF-V7B6U1-F1
#
_entry.id   AF-V7B6U1-F1
#
_cell.length_a   1.000
_cell.length_b   1.000
_cell.length_c   1.000
_cell.angle_alpha   90.00
_cell.angle_beta   90.00
_cell.angle_gamma   90.00
#
_symmetry.space_group_name_H-M   'P 1'
#
loop_
_entity.id
_entity.type
_entity.pdbx_description
1 polymer ?
#
loop_
_entity_poly.entity_id
_entity_poly.type
_entity_poly.pdbx_seq_one_letter_code
_entity_poly.pdbx_strand_id
1 'polypeptide(L)'
;MADQLSPPFGTPIIASHYCAPDSVHLIITRERSIGEKFTVTNSNGNIVFSVKSSIASIRRHMYLFDASGNPIVHLRGSIWCDSWKAFRGQSAEPRDLIFRREKSSLFQLRTKLCVPGK
;
A
#
# COMPACT_ATOMS: atom_id res chain seq x y z
N MET A 1 -22.49 25.27 23.38
CA MET A 1 -21.21 25.18 22.63
C MET A 1 -21.04 23.70 22.31
N ALA A 2 -20.92 23.36 21.03
CA ALA A 2 -21.01 21.97 20.58
C ALA A 2 -19.73 21.20 20.95
N ASP A 3 -19.89 20.13 21.72
CA ASP A 3 -18.88 19.08 21.85
C ASP A 3 -18.69 18.42 20.49
N GLN A 4 -17.58 18.73 19.82
CA GLN A 4 -17.10 17.90 18.73
C GLN A 4 -16.58 16.60 19.33
N LEU A 5 -17.44 15.58 19.38
CA LEU A 5 -17.02 14.20 19.54
C LEU A 5 -16.10 13.85 18.37
N SER A 6 -14.80 13.77 18.64
CA SER A 6 -13.84 13.11 17.73
C SER A 6 -14.45 11.78 17.29
N PRO A 7 -14.54 11.47 15.99
CA PRO A 7 -15.12 10.21 15.57
C PRO A 7 -14.36 9.07 16.26
N PRO A 8 -15.05 8.08 16.87
CA PRO A 8 -14.41 6.98 17.60
C PRO A 8 -13.56 6.06 16.70
N PHE A 9 -13.53 6.34 15.40
CA PHE A 9 -12.81 5.60 14.38
C PHE A 9 -11.72 6.50 13.79
N GLY A 10 -10.51 5.94 13.67
CA GLY A 10 -9.40 6.64 13.02
C GLY A 10 -9.78 7.13 11.61
N THR A 11 -9.19 8.26 11.19
CA THR A 11 -9.47 8.82 9.86
C THR A 11 -9.09 7.81 8.77
N PRO A 12 -10.01 7.44 7.86
CA PRO A 12 -9.71 6.47 6.80
C PRO A 12 -8.65 7.02 5.85
N ILE A 13 -7.57 6.25 5.66
CA ILE A 13 -6.44 6.65 4.79
C ILE A 13 -6.83 6.55 3.30
N ILE A 14 -7.51 5.46 2.94
CA ILE A 14 -7.96 5.20 1.56
C ILE A 14 -9.37 5.76 1.36
N ALA A 15 -10.36 5.09 1.95
CA ALA A 15 -11.77 5.44 1.93
C ALA A 15 -12.50 4.69 3.05
N SER A 16 -13.63 5.23 3.53
CA SER A 16 -14.39 4.67 4.65
C SER A 16 -14.99 3.29 4.37
N HIS A 17 -15.35 2.97 3.12
CA HIS A 17 -15.92 1.68 2.76
C HIS A 17 -14.92 0.51 2.80
N TYR A 18 -13.63 0.80 2.96
CA TYR A 18 -12.60 -0.21 3.25
C TYR A 18 -12.35 -0.38 4.76
N CYS A 19 -13.09 0.30 5.62
CA CYS A 19 -13.06 0.12 7.07
C CYS A 19 -14.18 -0.84 7.50
N ALA A 20 -13.81 -1.94 8.13
CA ALA A 20 -14.78 -2.85 8.75
C ALA A 20 -15.12 -2.36 10.17
N PRO A 21 -16.37 -2.59 10.64
CA PRO A 21 -16.76 -2.28 12.02
C PRO A 21 -15.99 -3.13 13.05
N ASP A 22 -15.65 -4.36 12.67
CA ASP A 22 -14.94 -5.34 13.49
C ASP A 22 -13.58 -5.72 12.89
N SER A 23 -12.76 -6.37 13.70
CA SER A 23 -11.46 -6.90 13.29
C SER A 23 -11.59 -7.91 12.14
N VAL A 24 -10.83 -7.69 11.07
CA VAL A 24 -10.77 -8.60 9.91
C VAL A 24 -9.48 -9.40 9.95
N HIS A 25 -9.58 -10.73 10.03
CA HIS A 25 -8.44 -11.62 9.90
C HIS A 25 -8.10 -11.80 8.42
N LEU A 26 -6.94 -11.32 7.99
CA LEU A 26 -6.48 -11.38 6.61
C LEU A 26 -5.41 -12.46 6.42
N ILE A 27 -5.57 -13.26 5.36
CA ILE A 27 -4.63 -14.31 4.96
C ILE A 27 -4.04 -13.91 3.62
N ILE A 28 -2.71 -13.87 3.53
CA ILE A 28 -2.00 -13.52 2.30
C ILE A 28 -1.48 -14.79 1.65
N THR A 29 -1.88 -15.05 0.40
CA THR A 29 -1.42 -16.20 -0.38
C THR A 29 -0.69 -15.70 -1.61
N ARG A 30 0.53 -16.21 -1.82
CA ARG A 30 1.30 -15.97 -3.04
C ARG A 30 0.89 -16.97 -4.11
N GLU A 31 0.54 -16.48 -5.29
CA GLU A 31 0.24 -17.34 -6.44
C GLU A 31 1.52 -17.77 -7.16
N ARG A 32 1.56 -19.00 -7.67
CA ARG A 32 2.66 -19.52 -8.48
C ARG A 32 2.47 -19.06 -9.93
N SER A 33 2.89 -17.83 -10.23
CA SER A 33 2.76 -17.21 -11.56
C SER A 33 4.06 -16.57 -12.06
N ILE A 34 4.12 -16.23 -13.35
CA ILE A 34 5.14 -15.36 -13.91
C ILE A 34 4.89 -13.95 -13.37
N GLY A 35 5.75 -13.49 -12.46
CA GLY A 35 5.61 -12.23 -11.72
C GLY A 35 5.04 -12.41 -10.31
N GLU A 36 5.03 -11.32 -9.54
CA GLU A 36 4.52 -11.35 -8.16
C GLU A 36 3.01 -11.06 -8.15
N LYS A 37 2.23 -12.09 -7.82
CA LYS A 37 0.80 -12.00 -7.61
C LYS A 37 0.44 -12.56 -6.24
N PHE A 38 -0.39 -11.82 -5.52
CA PHE A 38 -0.90 -12.24 -4.22
C PHE A 38 -2.41 -12.08 -4.20
N THR A 39 -3.07 -13.00 -3.50
CA THR A 39 -4.48 -12.89 -3.14
C THR A 39 -4.56 -12.75 -1.63
N VAL A 40 -5.38 -11.80 -1.17
CA VAL A 40 -5.64 -11.56 0.25
C VAL A 40 -7.08 -11.97 0.52
N THR A 41 -7.27 -12.96 1.38
CA THR A 41 -8.59 -13.46 1.75
C THR A 41 -8.91 -13.17 3.22
N ASN A 42 -10.19 -13.22 3.58
CA ASN A 42 -10.59 -13.30 4.97
C ASN A 42 -10.59 -14.75 5.48
N SER A 43 -10.87 -14.95 6.77
CA SER A 43 -10.98 -16.28 7.39
C SER A 43 -12.01 -17.21 6.75
N ASN A 44 -12.99 -16.66 6.04
CA ASN A 44 -14.03 -17.42 5.34
C ASN A 44 -13.62 -17.80 3.90
N GLY A 45 -12.40 -17.45 3.48
CA GLY A 45 -11.89 -17.72 2.14
C GLY A 45 -12.35 -16.73 1.06
N ASN A 46 -13.11 -15.69 1.42
CA ASN A 46 -13.52 -14.67 0.46
C ASN A 46 -12.35 -13.73 0.13
N ILE A 47 -12.18 -13.40 -1.15
CA ILE A 47 -11.17 -12.44 -1.58
C ILE A 47 -11.56 -11.05 -1.07
N VAL A 48 -10.63 -10.41 -0.36
CA VAL A 48 -10.75 -9.02 0.10
C VAL A 48 -9.95 -8.11 -0.82
N PHE A 49 -8.72 -8.52 -1.16
CA PHE A 49 -7.86 -7.78 -2.06
C PHE A 49 -7.07 -8.71 -2.98
N SER A 50 -6.61 -8.18 -4.10
CA SER A 50 -5.56 -8.80 -4.90
C SER A 50 -4.41 -7.84 -5.14
N VAL A 51 -3.21 -8.37 -5.24
CA VAL A 51 -1.99 -7.60 -5.47
C VAL A 51 -1.30 -8.13 -6.72
N LYS A 52 -0.95 -7.23 -7.63
CA LYS A 52 -0.22 -7.57 -8.86
C LYS A 52 0.98 -6.67 -9.02
N SER A 53 2.14 -7.26 -9.26
CA SER A 53 3.35 -6.54 -9.66
C SER A 53 3.37 -6.31 -11.16
N SER A 54 3.96 -5.19 -11.60
CA SER A 54 4.15 -4.92 -13.02
C SER A 54 5.28 -5.80 -13.56
N ILE A 55 4.94 -6.73 -14.46
CA ILE A 55 5.91 -7.63 -15.13
C ILE A 55 6.92 -6.83 -15.98
N ALA A 56 6.53 -5.65 -16.47
CA ALA A 56 7.23 -4.92 -17.52
C ALA A 56 8.20 -3.81 -17.06
N SER A 57 8.52 -3.67 -15.76
CA SER A 57 9.30 -2.52 -15.32
C SER A 57 10.48 -2.86 -14.40
N ILE A 58 11.63 -2.26 -14.73
CA ILE A 58 12.85 -2.10 -13.89
C ILE A 58 12.51 -1.45 -12.53
N ARG A 59 11.30 -0.89 -12.41
CA ARG A 59 10.78 -0.18 -11.26
C ARG A 59 9.88 -1.11 -10.43
N ARG A 60 10.10 -1.14 -9.12
CA ARG A 60 9.35 -1.95 -8.13
C ARG A 60 7.91 -1.42 -7.98
N HIS A 61 7.03 -1.76 -8.90
CA HIS A 61 5.63 -1.33 -8.91
C HIS A 61 4.70 -2.48 -8.50
N MET A 62 3.83 -2.22 -7.53
CA MET A 62 2.77 -3.15 -7.11
C MET A 62 1.44 -2.41 -7.07
N TYR A 63 0.37 -3.08 -7.48
CA TYR A 63 -0.98 -2.52 -7.50
C TYR A 63 -1.88 -3.39 -6.64
N LEU A 64 -2.60 -2.73 -5.72
CA LEU A 64 -3.63 -3.33 -4.87
C LEU A 64 -4.99 -3.07 -5.50
N PHE A 65 -5.80 -4.11 -5.61
CA PHE A 65 -7.17 -4.07 -6.12
C PHE A 65 -8.15 -4.59 -5.08
N ASP A 66 -9.38 -4.10 -5.10
CA ASP A 66 -10.47 -4.68 -4.32
C ASP A 66 -10.98 -6.00 -4.93
N ALA A 67 -11.93 -6.64 -4.25
CA ALA A 67 -12.57 -7.86 -4.70
C ALA A 67 -13.31 -7.72 -6.05
N SER A 68 -13.71 -6.50 -6.43
CA SER A 68 -14.33 -6.19 -7.72
C SER A 68 -13.31 -5.88 -8.82
N GLY A 69 -12.02 -5.85 -8.49
CA GLY A 69 -10.95 -5.56 -9.44
C GLY A 69 -10.69 -4.06 -9.65
N ASN A 70 -11.26 -3.17 -8.84
CA ASN A 70 -10.96 -1.75 -8.92
C ASN A 70 -9.58 -1.47 -8.28
N PRO A 71 -8.73 -0.63 -8.90
CA PRO A 71 -7.46 -0.28 -8.33
C PRO A 71 -7.63 0.67 -7.13
N ILE A 72 -7.01 0.31 -6.01
CA ILE A 72 -7.08 1.07 -4.76
C ILE A 72 -5.80 1.85 -4.52
N VAL A 73 -4.66 1.15 -4.63
CA VAL A 73 -3.34 1.69 -4.28
C VAL A 73 -2.32 1.25 -5.30
N HIS A 74 -1.49 2.20 -5.72
CA HIS A 74 -0.28 1.95 -6.45
C HIS A 74 0.92 2.17 -5.52
N LEU A 75 1.66 1.10 -5.25
CA LEU A 75 2.91 1.11 -4.50
C LEU A 75 4.10 1.20 -5.45
N ARG A 76 4.94 2.21 -5.24
CA ARG A 76 6.18 2.42 -5.99
C ARG A 76 7.38 2.37 -5.05
N GLY A 77 8.17 1.32 -5.16
CA GLY A 77 9.43 1.14 -4.46
C GLY A 77 10.56 1.89 -5.13
N SER A 78 11.47 2.42 -4.32
CA SER A 78 12.76 2.90 -4.80
C SER A 78 13.66 1.73 -5.20
N ILE A 79 14.45 1.92 -6.26
CA ILE A 79 15.46 0.95 -6.70
C ILE A 79 16.64 0.94 -5.73
N TRP A 80 17.01 2.13 -5.23
CA TRP A 80 18.23 2.36 -4.47
C TRP A 80 18.06 2.16 -2.97
N CYS A 81 16.85 2.37 -2.47
CA CYS A 81 16.58 2.40 -1.04
C CYS A 81 15.37 1.56 -0.72
N ASP A 82 15.33 1.03 0.50
CA ASP A 82 14.16 0.32 1.02
C ASP A 82 13.09 1.33 1.48
N SER A 83 12.60 2.10 0.50
CA SER A 83 11.54 3.10 0.66
C SER A 83 10.46 2.90 -0.39
N TRP A 84 9.22 3.16 0.00
CA TRP A 84 8.02 2.96 -0.82
C TRP A 84 7.13 4.19 -0.75
N LYS A 85 6.50 4.52 -1.87
CA LYS A 85 5.43 5.53 -1.94
C LYS A 85 4.12 4.84 -2.31
N ALA A 86 3.03 5.22 -1.64
CA ALA A 86 1.68 4.75 -1.93
C ALA A 86 0.88 5.87 -2.59
N PHE A 87 0.28 5.61 -3.73
CA PHE A 87 -0.54 6.55 -4.50
C PHE A 87 -1.99 6.03 -4.63
N ARG A 88 -2.96 6.94 -4.77
CA ARG A 88 -4.37 6.58 -5.00
C ARG A 88 -4.56 5.94 -6.38
N GLY A 89 -5.37 4.88 -6.42
CA GLY A 89 -5.71 4.17 -7.65
C GLY A 89 -4.48 3.62 -8.37
N GLN A 90 -4.37 3.92 -9.66
CA GLN A 90 -3.20 3.58 -10.49
C GLN A 90 -2.23 4.76 -10.69
N SER A 91 -2.50 5.91 -10.08
CA SER A 91 -1.74 7.13 -10.31
C SER A 91 -0.29 7.00 -9.82
N ALA A 92 0.61 7.79 -10.40
CA ALA A 92 1.97 8.01 -9.90
C ALA A 92 2.26 9.51 -9.69
N GLU A 93 1.22 10.34 -9.71
CA GLU A 93 1.33 11.79 -9.61
C GLU A 93 1.47 12.26 -8.16
N PRO A 94 2.20 13.35 -7.89
CA PRO A 94 2.38 13.86 -6.54
C PRO A 94 1.07 14.17 -5.79
N ARG A 95 0.04 14.64 -6.50
CA ARG A 95 -1.28 14.96 -5.92
C ARG A 95 -2.00 13.73 -5.37
N ASP A 96 -1.66 12.55 -5.86
CA ASP A 96 -2.28 11.29 -5.46
C ASP A 96 -1.47 10.54 -4.40
N LEU A 97 -0.35 11.12 -3.93
CA LEU A 97 0.47 10.53 -2.87
C LEU A 97 -0.33 10.46 -1.56
N ILE A 98 -0.43 9.26 -0.99
CA ILE A 98 -1.14 8.99 0.26
C ILE A 98 -0.15 9.02 1.43
N PHE A 99 0.91 8.20 1.33
CA PHE A 99 1.96 8.14 2.34
C PHE A 99 3.26 7.59 1.77
N ARG A 100 4.34 7.74 2.54
CA ARG A 100 5.65 7.17 2.27
C ARG A 100 6.07 6.27 3.42
N ARG A 101 6.60 5.09 3.09
CA ARG A 101 7.29 4.21 4.02
C ARG A 101 8.79 4.35 3.81
N GLU A 102 9.50 4.72 4.86
CA GLU A 102 10.96 4.77 4.86
C GLU A 102 11.47 3.82 5.95
N LYS A 103 12.50 3.02 5.66
CA LYS A 103 13.17 2.24 6.70
C LYS A 103 14.03 3.20 7.54
N SER A 104 13.86 3.20 8.85
CA SER A 104 14.74 3.92 9.77
C SER A 104 16.16 3.31 9.70
N SER A 105 17.18 4.15 9.45
CA SER A 105 18.58 3.73 9.51
C SER A 105 18.99 3.55 10.98
N LEU A 106 19.56 2.38 11.32
CA LEU A 106 20.17 2.14 12.63
C LEU A 106 21.55 2.80 12.77
N PHE A 107 22.10 3.37 11.70
CA PHE A 107 23.38 4.10 11.73
C PHE A 107 23.12 5.60 11.87
N GLN A 108 23.19 6.10 13.11
CA GLN A 108 23.24 7.54 13.40
C GLN A 108 24.64 8.15 13.22
N LEU A 109 25.61 7.42 12.66
CA LEU A 109 26.92 7.98 12.32
C LEU A 109 26.88 8.61 10.91
N ARG A 110 26.76 9.94 10.88
CA ARG A 110 27.26 10.86 9.83
C ARG A 110 27.40 10.30 8.40
N THR A 111 26.28 10.15 7.70
CA THR A 111 26.00 10.74 6.36
C THR A 111 24.61 10.27 5.96
N LYS A 112 23.69 11.22 5.70
CA LYS A 112 22.58 10.92 4.78
C LYS A 112 23.23 10.40 3.51
N LEU A 113 22.78 9.31 2.91
CA LEU A 113 22.80 9.09 1.45
C LEU A 113 22.07 7.76 1.13
N CYS A 114 20.75 7.74 1.37
CA CYS A 114 19.86 7.16 0.36
C CYS A 114 19.70 8.25 -0.71
N VAL A 115 20.41 8.16 -1.82
CA VAL A 115 20.39 9.18 -2.91
C VAL A 115 19.47 8.72 -4.03
N PRO A 116 18.41 9.48 -4.36
CA PRO A 116 17.64 9.29 -5.58
C PRO A 116 18.36 9.96 -6.77
N GLY A 117 18.37 9.30 -7.93
CA GLY A 117 18.65 9.95 -9.22
C GLY A 117 17.62 11.04 -9.53
N LYS A 118 18.05 12.04 -10.32
CA LYS A 118 17.31 13.24 -10.76
C LYS A 118 15.86 12.97 -11.17
#